data_AF-A0A419V7P0-F1
#
_entry.id   AF-A0A419V7P0-F1
#
_cell.length_a   1.000
_cell.length_b   1.000
_cell.length_c   1.000
_cell.angle_alpha   90.00
_cell.angle_beta   90.00
_cell.angle_gamma   90.00
#
_symmetry.space_group_name_H-M   'P 1'
#
loop_
_entity.id
_entity.type
_entity.pdbx_description
1 polymer ?
#
loop_
_entity_poly.entity_id
_entity_poly.type
_entity_poly.pdbx_seq_one_letter_code
_entity_poly.pdbx_strand_id
1 'polypeptide(L)' 'MSERFGYVVYWLVFLIGITSFLFSFIMEYGIIYTIFITFISAGFNITVALALQRKKLIYMSLLLLLSPYIWFFILYVT' A
#
# COMPACT_ATOMS: atom_id res chain seq x y z
N MET A 1 20.34 2.52 10.78
CA MET A 1 19.17 1.64 10.94
C MET A 1 19.59 0.25 10.44
N SER A 2 19.49 -0.80 11.26
CA SER A 2 19.82 -2.16 10.78
C SER A 2 18.99 -2.47 9.54
N GLU A 3 19.60 -2.96 8.45
CA GLU A 3 18.88 -3.26 7.20
C GLU A 3 17.67 -4.15 7.47
N ARG A 4 17.81 -5.12 8.39
CA ARG A 4 16.74 -6.02 8.82
C ARG A 4 15.55 -5.28 9.42
N PHE A 5 15.82 -4.25 10.23
CA PHE A 5 14.76 -3.43 10.83
C PHE A 5 13.97 -2.65 9.77
N GLY A 6 14.65 -2.08 8.77
CA GLY A 6 14.00 -1.42 7.64
C GLY A 6 13.07 -2.35 6.85
N TYR A 7 13.49 -3.60 6.62
CA TYR A 7 12.64 -4.62 5.99
C TYR A 7 11.40 -4.97 6.82
N VAL A 8 11.56 -5.16 8.13
CA VAL A 8 10.43 -5.49 9.02
C VAL A 8 9.41 -4.36 9.00
N VAL A 9 9.87 -3.11 9.13
CA VAL A 9 9.00 -1.92 9.08
C VAL A 9 8.29 -1.80 7.73
N TYR A 10 9.02 -2.00 6.63
CA TYR A 10 8.44 -2.00 5.27
C TYR A 10 7.31 -3.01 5.15
N TRP A 11 7.55 -4.27 5.54
CA TRP A 11 6.56 -5.34 5.40
C TRP A 11 5.33 -5.13 6.29
N LEU A 12 5.51 -4.60 7.50
CA LEU A 12 4.39 -4.26 8.38
C LEU A 12 3.49 -3.19 7.75
N VAL A 13 4.08 -2.09 7.26
CA VAL A 13 3.30 -1.01 6.63
C VAL A 13 2.69 -1.48 5.31
N PHE A 14 3.40 -2.33 4.56
CA PHE A 14 2.86 -2.93 3.34
C PHE A 14 1.63 -3.79 3.61
N LEU A 15 1.67 -4.63 4.66
CA LEU A 15 0.52 -5.44 5.08
C LEU A 15 -0.65 -4.56 5.52
N ILE A 16 -0.41 -3.47 6.26
CA ILE A 16 -1.45 -2.50 6.64
C ILE A 16 -2.16 -1.97 5.38
N GLY A 17 -1.39 -1.56 4.37
CA GLY A 17 -1.92 -1.12 3.08
C GLY A 17 -2.79 -2.18 2.41
N ILE A 18 -2.35 -3.44 2.36
CA ILE A 18 -3.16 -4.54 1.79
C ILE A 18 -4.43 -4.77 2.60
N THR A 19 -4.34 -4.83 3.93
CA THR A 19 -5.50 -5.07 4.79
C THR A 19 -6.53 -3.95 4.73
N SER A 20 -6.13 -2.75 4.29
CA SER A 20 -7.06 -1.63 4.15
C SER A 20 -8.17 -1.88 3.12
N PHE A 21 -7.97 -2.81 2.18
CA PHE A 21 -9.02 -3.24 1.24
C PHE A 21 -10.24 -3.86 1.93
N LEU A 22 -10.09 -4.43 3.13
CA LEU A 22 -11.22 -4.94 3.89
C LEU A 22 -12.20 -3.82 4.26
N PHE A 23 -11.72 -2.59 4.46
CA PHE A 23 -12.59 -1.46 4.74
C PHE A 23 -13.54 -1.15 3.58
N SER A 24 -13.12 -1.38 2.32
CA SER A 24 -13.98 -1.22 1.14
C SER A 24 -15.24 -2.09 1.17
N PHE A 25 -15.23 -3.22 1.89
CA PHE A 25 -16.39 -4.12 1.99
C PHE A 25 -17.26 -3.88 3.23
N ILE A 26 -16.69 -3.28 4.28
CA ILE A 26 -17.31 -3.23 5.61
C ILE A 26 -17.91 -1.84 5.90
N MET A 27 -17.36 -0.78 5.32
CA MET A 27 -17.73 0.62 5.64
C MET A 27 -18.36 1.34 4.43
N GLU A 28 -19.35 2.21 4.68
CA GLU A 28 -20.05 3.01 3.66
C GLU A 28 -19.11 3.88 2.80
N TYR A 29 -18.03 4.40 3.38
CA TYR A 29 -16.99 5.16 2.66
C TYR A 29 -15.67 4.38 2.55
N GLY A 30 -15.76 3.05 2.62
CA GLY A 30 -14.62 2.13 2.68
C GLY A 30 -13.59 2.32 1.57
N ILE A 31 -14.06 2.67 0.36
CA ILE A 31 -13.19 2.95 -0.80
C ILE A 31 -12.31 4.17 -0.55
N ILE A 32 -12.87 5.26 -0.02
CA ILE A 32 -12.11 6.48 0.28
C ILE A 32 -11.05 6.19 1.35
N TYR A 33 -11.43 5.45 2.40
CA TYR A 33 -10.48 5.03 3.44
C TYR A 33 -9.37 4.13 2.86
N THR A 34 -9.72 3.20 1.99
CA THR A 34 -8.76 2.32 1.32
C THR A 34 -7.76 3.12 0.48
N ILE A 35 -8.23 4.05 -0.35
CA ILE A 35 -7.37 4.93 -1.16
C ILE A 35 -6.43 5.75 -0.26
N PHE A 36 -6.95 6.34 0.81
CA PHE A 36 -6.15 7.17 1.70
C PHE A 36 -5.07 6.35 2.43
N ILE A 37 -5.44 5.19 2.99
CA ILE A 37 -4.52 4.33 3.72
C ILE A 37 -3.47 3.73 2.78
N THR A 38 -3.87 3.25 1.60
CA THR A 38 -2.92 2.73 0.60
C THR A 38 -1.97 3.81 0.10
N PHE A 39 -2.45 5.04 -0.11
CA PHE A 39 -1.60 6.15 -0.55
C PHE A 39 -0.51 6.48 0.49
N ILE A 40 -0.89 6.64 1.76
CA ILE A 40 0.05 6.92 2.85
C ILE A 40 1.02 5.75 3.04
N SER A 41 0.52 4.51 3.03
CA SER A 41 1.34 3.31 3.23
C SER A 41 2.34 3.13 2.09
N ALA A 42 1.91 3.34 0.84
CA ALA A 42 2.78 3.28 -0.32
C ALA A 42 3.83 4.40 -0.29
N GLY A 43 3.46 5.64 0.03
CA GLY A 43 4.40 6.76 0.14
C GLY A 43 5.48 6.54 1.19
N PHE A 44 5.08 6.05 2.37
CA PHE A 44 6.01 5.67 3.43
C PHE A 44 6.94 4.53 2.99
N ASN A 45 6.37 3.48 2.40
CA ASN A 45 7.12 2.32 1.90
C ASN A 45 8.12 2.67 0.79
N ILE A 46 7.77 3.61 -0.11
CA ILE A 46 8.70 4.14 -1.11
C ILE A 46 9.89 4.81 -0.42
N THR A 47 9.65 5.62 0.61
CA THR A 47 10.71 6.30 1.37
C THR A 47 11.65 5.30 2.04
N VAL A 48 11.10 4.26 2.67
CA VAL A 48 11.89 3.17 3.27
C VAL A 48 12.64 2.36 2.21
N ALA A 49 12.02 2.08 1.08
CA ALA A 49 12.62 1.34 -0.03
C ALA A 49 13.79 2.11 -0.68
N LEU A 50 13.67 3.45 -0.79
CA LEU A 50 14.73 4.34 -1.24
C LEU A 50 15.90 4.33 -0.24
N ALA A 51 15.62 4.40 1.06
CA ALA A 51 16.65 4.31 2.10
C ALA A 51 17.39 2.96 2.09
N LEU A 52 16.71 1.87 1.75
CA LEU A 52 17.30 0.54 1.58
C LEU A 52 17.96 0.33 0.20
N GLN A 53 17.82 1.29 -0.73
CA GLN A 53 18.28 1.22 -2.12
C GLN A 53 17.78 -0.03 -2.88
N ARG A 54 16.58 -0.53 -2.54
CA ARG A 54 16.01 -1.75 -3.15
C ARG A 54 14.90 -1.41 -4.13
N LYS A 55 15.23 -1.42 -5.42
CA LYS A 55 14.28 -1.15 -6.52
C LYS A 55 13.04 -2.04 -6.49
N LYS A 56 13.18 -3.33 -6.13
CA LYS A 56 12.05 -4.27 -6.02
C LYS A 56 10.97 -3.79 -5.05
N LEU A 57 11.37 -3.24 -3.91
CA LEU A 57 10.45 -2.71 -2.90
C LEU A 57 9.76 -1.43 -3.39
N ILE A 58 10.44 -0.61 -4.19
CA ILE A 58 9.82 0.56 -4.82
C ILE A 58 8.70 0.11 -5.77
N TYR A 59 8.97 -0.86 -6.65
CA TYR A 59 7.95 -1.39 -7.56
C TYR A 59 6.75 -2.00 -6.82
N MET A 60 6.98 -2.75 -5.75
CA MET A 60 5.89 -3.28 -4.91
C MET A 60 5.04 -2.17 -4.30
N SER A 61 5.66 -1.09 -3.83
CA SER A 61 4.94 0.05 -3.26
C SER A 61 4.13 0.82 -4.30
N LEU A 62 4.64 0.95 -5.53
CA LEU A 62 3.90 1.53 -6.64
C LEU A 62 2.71 0.65 -7.05
N LEU A 63 2.87 -0.67 -7.05
CA LEU A 63 1.76 -1.61 -7.27
C LEU A 63 0.69 -1.48 -6.19
N LEU A 64 1.09 -1.33 -4.93
CA LEU A 64 0.16 -1.06 -3.83
C LEU A 64 -0.60 0.26 -4.04
N LEU A 65 0.06 1.31 -4.53
CA LEU A 65 -0.58 2.58 -4.87
C LEU A 65 -1.61 2.45 -6.01
N LEU A 66 -1.30 1.64 -7.02
CA LEU A 66 -2.19 1.40 -8.17
C LEU A 66 -3.35 0.45 -7.84
N SER A 67 -3.17 -0.41 -6.84
CA SER A 67 -4.15 -1.45 -6.49
C SER A 67 -5.58 -0.95 -6.21
N PRO A 68 -5.84 0.14 -5.47
CA PRO A 68 -7.22 0.60 -5.24
C PRO A 68 -7.90 1.10 -6.53
N TYR A 69 -7.14 1.64 -7.48
CA TYR A 69 -7.68 2.10 -8.76
C TYR A 69 -8.08 0.92 -9.67
N ILE A 70 -7.25 -0.13 -9.69
CA ILE A 70 -7.56 -1.37 -10.42
C ILE A 70 -8.81 -2.02 -9.81
N TRP A 71 -8.87 -2.08 -8.48
CA TRP A 71 -10.02 -2.61 -7.76
C TRP A 71 -11.30 -1.81 -8.05
N PHE A 72 -11.23 -0.49 -8.02
CA PHE A 72 -12.33 0.38 -8.37
C PHE A 72 -12.80 0.17 -9.82
N PHE A 73 -11.88 0.06 -10.77
CA PHE A 73 -12.21 -0.22 -12.16
C PHE A 73 -13.00 -1.55 -12.30
N ILE A 74 -12.55 -2.61 -11.62
CA ILE A 74 -13.22 -3.92 -11.66
C ILE A 74 -14.63 -3.86 -11.05
N LEU A 75 -14.83 -3.12 -9.96
CA LEU A 75 -16.14 -3.08 -9.30
C LEU A 75 -17.19 -2.22 -10.01
N TYR A 76 -16.78 -1.19 -10.76
CA TYR A 76 -17.69 -0.18 -11.28
C TYR A 76 -17.78 -0.11 -12.81
N VAL A 77 -16.81 -0.71 -13.53
CA VAL A 77 -16.76 -0.64 -15.00
C VAL A 77 -17.09 -1.99 -15.66
N THR A 78 -17.08 -3.09 -14.90
CA THR A 78 -17.48 -4.44 -15.33
C THR A 78 -18.80 -4.86 -14.70
#